data_AF-A0A4R4K9X2-F1
#
_entry.id   AF-A0A4R4K9X2-F1
#
_cell.length_a   1.000
_cell.length_b   1.000
_cell.length_c   1.000
_cell.angle_alpha   90.00
_cell.angle_beta   90.00
_cell.angle_gamma   90.00
#
_symmetry.space_group_name_H-M   'P 1'
#
loop_
_entity.id
_entity.type
_entity.pdbx_description
1 polymer ?
#
loop_
_entity_poly.entity_id
_entity_poly.type
_entity_poly.pdbx_seq_one_letter_code
_entity_poly.pdbx_strand_id
1 'polypeptide(L)'
;MKVTVVSKPNNGLPRWMRLINPISANDPILILKGHYPQFIFEISGKPVSDTSMAFAYKEIELFITVRKDVDQFGDPPKSCLKEMCNWYCKSNYKPTFRQLCQ
;
A
#
# COMPACT_ATOMS: atom_id res chain seq x y z
N MET A 1 33.22 -17.13 23.54
CA MET A 1 32.43 -16.71 22.35
C MET A 1 31.56 -15.53 22.74
N LYS A 2 31.70 -14.37 22.07
CA LYS A 2 30.89 -13.18 22.34
C LYS A 2 29.62 -13.31 21.51
N VAL A 3 28.51 -13.68 22.13
CA VAL A 3 27.21 -13.76 21.46
C VAL A 3 26.62 -12.36 21.43
N THR A 4 26.68 -11.71 20.27
CA THR A 4 25.98 -10.46 20.04
C THR A 4 24.52 -10.78 19.74
N VAL A 5 23.64 -10.50 20.69
CA VAL A 5 22.19 -10.61 20.46
C VAL A 5 21.81 -9.49 19.49
N VAL A 6 21.61 -9.84 18.23
CA VAL A 6 21.05 -8.92 17.23
C VAL A 6 19.55 -8.83 17.50
N SER A 7 19.13 -7.81 18.26
CA SER A 7 17.72 -7.49 18.42
C SER A 7 17.17 -6.98 17.07
N LYS A 8 16.39 -7.81 16.37
CA LYS A 8 15.60 -7.35 15.22
C LYS A 8 14.64 -6.27 15.72
N PRO A 9 14.62 -5.05 15.16
CA PRO A 9 13.80 -3.97 15.68
C PRO A 9 12.28 -4.19 15.56
N ASN A 10 11.82 -5.24 14.87
CA ASN A 10 10.41 -5.58 14.76
C ASN A 10 10.21 -7.10 14.82
N ASN A 11 9.58 -7.59 15.88
CA ASN A 11 9.14 -8.99 16.04
C ASN A 11 7.86 -9.28 15.20
N GLY A 12 7.79 -8.78 13.96
CA GLY A 12 6.60 -8.92 13.11
C GLY A 12 6.71 -8.18 11.76
N LEU A 13 5.77 -8.47 10.85
CA LEU A 13 5.62 -7.76 9.57
C LEU A 13 5.30 -6.29 9.86
N PRO A 14 5.98 -5.31 9.27
CA PRO A 14 5.68 -3.90 9.51
C PRO A 14 4.26 -3.56 9.03
N ARG A 15 3.66 -2.55 9.65
CA ARG A 15 2.26 -2.16 9.38
C ARG A 15 1.98 -1.90 7.90
N TRP A 16 2.93 -1.27 7.21
CA TRP A 16 2.84 -0.91 5.81
C TRP A 16 4.11 -1.29 5.08
N MET A 17 3.96 -1.91 3.91
CA MET A 17 5.07 -2.27 3.04
C MET A 17 4.71 -1.96 1.60
N ARG A 18 5.66 -1.40 0.85
CA ARG A 18 5.53 -1.31 -0.60
C ARG A 18 5.99 -2.63 -1.17
N LEU A 19 5.18 -3.23 -2.03
CA LEU A 19 5.55 -4.40 -2.81
C LEU A 19 6.14 -3.94 -4.14
N ILE A 20 7.14 -4.68 -4.62
CA ILE A 20 7.76 -4.46 -5.92
C ILE A 20 7.36 -5.64 -6.80
N ASN A 21 6.78 -5.36 -7.96
CA ASN A 21 6.63 -6.38 -8.99
C ASN A 21 7.93 -6.43 -9.81
N PRO A 22 8.70 -7.53 -9.76
CA PRO A 22 9.96 -7.63 -10.49
C PRO A 22 9.77 -7.70 -12.02
N ILE A 23 8.56 -7.99 -12.50
CA ILE A 23 8.26 -8.19 -13.92
C ILE A 23 7.75 -6.89 -14.58
N SER A 24 7.07 -6.02 -13.82
CA SER A 24 6.55 -4.76 -14.33
C SER A 24 7.34 -3.58 -13.76
N ALA A 25 8.10 -2.90 -14.62
CA ALA A 25 8.81 -1.67 -14.27
C ALA A 25 7.88 -0.46 -14.16
N ASN A 26 6.69 -0.53 -14.76
CA ASN A 26 5.70 0.54 -14.78
C ASN A 26 4.44 0.16 -14.01
N ASP A 27 3.75 1.20 -13.54
CA ASP A 27 2.58 1.21 -12.65
C ASP A 27 1.66 -0.01 -12.77
N PRO A 28 1.34 -0.63 -11.61
CA PRO A 28 0.82 0.09 -10.45
C PRO A 28 1.62 -0.03 -9.13
N ILE A 29 1.32 0.86 -8.17
CA ILE A 29 1.89 0.82 -6.82
C ILE A 29 1.17 -0.26 -6.01
N LEU A 30 1.91 -1.26 -5.55
CA LEU A 30 1.38 -2.29 -4.66
C LEU A 30 1.78 -2.00 -3.21
N ILE A 31 0.82 -2.07 -2.28
CA ILE A 31 1.03 -1.85 -0.84
C ILE A 31 0.39 -2.97 -0.04
N LEU A 32 1.16 -3.58 0.85
CA LEU A 32 0.68 -4.52 1.86
C LEU A 32 0.43 -3.80 3.18
N LYS A 33 -0.75 -4.01 3.75
CA LYS A 33 -1.03 -3.75 5.17
C LYS A 33 -0.74 -5.03 5.96
N GLY A 34 0.37 -5.04 6.69
CA GLY A 34 0.86 -6.23 7.40
C GLY A 34 0.13 -6.55 8.71
N HIS A 35 -0.52 -5.56 9.32
CA HIS A 35 -1.28 -5.75 10.57
C HIS A 35 -2.77 -5.99 10.26
N TYR A 36 -3.48 -6.75 11.10
CA TYR A 36 -4.91 -6.98 10.97
C TYR A 36 -5.74 -5.67 10.88
N PRO A 37 -6.78 -5.60 10.03
CA PRO A 37 -7.06 -6.49 8.90
C PRO A 37 -6.01 -6.33 7.78
N GLN A 38 -5.53 -7.45 7.24
CA GLN A 38 -4.46 -7.51 6.25
C GLN A 38 -5.02 -7.41 4.82
N PHE A 39 -4.42 -6.50 4.05
CA PHE A 39 -4.84 -6.22 2.68
C PHE A 39 -3.64 -6.03 1.77
N ILE A 40 -3.81 -6.42 0.51
CA ILE A 40 -2.95 -5.99 -0.58
C ILE A 40 -3.74 -4.99 -1.42
N PHE A 41 -3.27 -3.75 -1.40
CA PHE A 41 -3.80 -2.65 -2.18
C PHE A 41 -2.97 -2.47 -3.45
N GLU A 42 -3.66 -2.16 -4.52
CA GLU A 42 -3.08 -1.60 -5.72
C GLU A 42 -3.58 -0.16 -5.88
N ILE A 43 -2.65 0.76 -6.09
CA ILE A 43 -2.93 2.17 -6.31
C ILE A 43 -2.50 2.54 -7.73
N SER A 44 -3.41 3.16 -8.45
CA SER A 44 -3.24 3.59 -9.84
C SER A 44 -3.88 4.95 -10.07
N GLY A 45 -3.45 5.66 -11.12
CA GLY A 45 -4.10 6.91 -11.55
C GLY A 45 -5.34 6.69 -12.43
N LYS A 46 -5.62 5.45 -12.82
CA LYS A 46 -6.78 5.04 -13.63
C LYS A 46 -7.42 3.79 -13.01
N PRO A 47 -8.73 3.57 -13.16
CA PRO A 47 -9.36 2.33 -12.70
C PRO A 47 -8.76 1.13 -13.44
N VAL A 48 -8.32 0.13 -12.69
CA VAL A 48 -7.67 -1.10 -13.23
C VAL A 48 -8.65 -2.28 -13.27
N SER A 49 -9.75 -2.18 -12.51
CA SER A 49 -10.80 -3.19 -12.38
C SER A 49 -12.14 -2.53 -12.04
N ASP A 50 -13.25 -3.22 -12.29
CA ASP A 50 -14.59 -2.78 -11.89
C ASP A 50 -14.74 -2.60 -10.37
N THR A 51 -13.86 -3.24 -9.58
CA THR A 51 -13.80 -3.09 -8.12
C THR A 51 -12.89 -1.95 -7.66
N SER A 52 -12.34 -1.15 -8.59
CA SER A 52 -11.51 0.00 -8.25
C SER A 52 -12.34 1.07 -7.57
N MET A 53 -11.95 1.47 -6.38
CA MET A 53 -12.60 2.55 -5.65
C MET A 53 -11.89 3.87 -5.93
N ALA A 54 -12.64 4.88 -6.37
CA ALA A 54 -12.14 6.25 -6.45
C ALA A 54 -11.94 6.82 -5.04
N PHE A 55 -10.75 7.37 -4.77
CA PHE A 55 -10.37 7.92 -3.49
C PHE A 55 -9.65 9.26 -3.67
N ALA A 56 -10.30 10.33 -3.22
CA ALA A 56 -9.72 11.67 -3.21
C ALA A 56 -8.76 11.84 -2.02
N TYR A 57 -7.49 12.12 -2.32
CA TYR A 57 -6.46 12.36 -1.32
C TYR A 57 -5.64 13.61 -1.67
N LYS A 58 -5.74 14.66 -0.84
CA LYS A 58 -5.01 15.94 -1.01
C LYS A 58 -5.10 16.49 -2.44
N GLU A 59 -6.33 16.64 -2.94
CA GLU A 59 -6.65 17.17 -4.29
C GLU A 59 -6.23 16.27 -5.46
N ILE A 60 -5.78 15.04 -5.18
CA ILE A 60 -5.49 14.03 -6.20
C ILE A 60 -6.56 12.94 -6.12
N GLU A 61 -7.16 12.61 -7.26
CA GLU A 61 -8.03 11.45 -7.37
C GLU A 61 -7.19 10.21 -7.71
N LEU A 62 -7.25 9.21 -6.83
CA LEU A 62 -6.56 7.94 -6.98
C LEU A 62 -7.58 6.82 -7.10
N PHE A 63 -7.22 5.76 -7.81
CA PHE A 63 -7.99 4.54 -7.86
C PHE A 63 -7.30 3.49 -7.00
N ILE A 64 -8.04 2.93 -6.04
CA ILE A 64 -7.54 1.91 -5.12
C ILE A 64 -8.31 0.62 -5.37
N THR A 65 -7.59 -0.42 -5.74
CA THR A 65 -8.14 -1.77 -5.93
C THR A 65 -7.64 -2.66 -4.80
N VAL A 66 -8.55 -3.37 -4.13
CA VAL A 66 -8.17 -4.43 -3.19
C VAL A 66 -7.83 -5.67 -4.01
N ARG A 67 -6.54 -5.98 -4.14
CA ARG A 67 -6.08 -7.19 -4.86
C ARG A 67 -6.25 -8.44 -4.03
N LYS A 68 -6.12 -8.32 -2.71
CA LYS A 68 -6.33 -9.42 -1.78
C LYS A 68 -6.78 -8.89 -0.41
N ASP A 69 -7.90 -9.40 0.05
CA ASP A 69 -8.30 -9.36 1.45
C ASP A 69 -7.87 -10.69 2.09
N VAL A 70 -6.83 -10.64 2.91
CA VAL A 70 -6.21 -11.84 3.47
C VAL A 70 -7.07 -12.42 4.60
N ASP A 71 -7.72 -11.54 5.36
CA ASP A 71 -8.48 -11.91 6.55
C ASP A 71 -9.99 -12.07 6.28
N GLN A 72 -10.43 -11.89 5.03
CA GLN A 72 -11.84 -11.89 4.64
C GLN A 72 -12.68 -10.88 5.45
N PHE A 73 -12.07 -9.73 5.75
CA PHE A 73 -12.69 -8.65 6.51
C PHE A 73 -13.78 -7.92 5.70
N GLY A 74 -13.70 -7.95 4.37
CA GLY A 74 -14.52 -7.16 3.46
C GLY A 74 -13.86 -5.84 3.08
N ASP A 75 -14.68 -4.80 2.92
CA ASP A 75 -14.19 -3.52 2.43
C ASP A 75 -13.29 -2.80 3.45
N PRO A 76 -12.15 -2.25 3.02
CA PRO A 76 -11.25 -1.51 3.89
C PRO A 76 -11.92 -0.20 4.34
N PRO A 77 -11.86 0.16 5.65
CA PRO A 77 -12.42 1.41 6.10
C PRO A 77 -11.66 2.61 5.53
N LYS A 78 -12.34 3.73 5.26
CA LYS A 78 -11.73 4.95 4.67
C LYS A 78 -10.54 5.48 5.48
N SER A 79 -10.53 5.29 6.80
CA SER A 79 -9.41 5.65 7.68
C SER A 79 -8.13 4.87 7.32
N CYS A 80 -8.26 3.59 6.98
CA CYS A 80 -7.17 2.73 6.54
C CYS A 80 -6.56 3.24 5.23
N LEU A 81 -7.41 3.61 4.27
CA LEU A 81 -6.96 4.18 2.98
C LEU A 81 -6.22 5.51 3.17
N LYS A 82 -6.76 6.40 4.01
CA LYS A 82 -6.11 7.68 4.34
C LYS A 82 -4.74 7.46 5.00
N GLU A 83 -4.65 6.51 5.93
CA GLU A 83 -3.39 6.19 6.60
C GLU A 83 -2.35 5.63 5.64
N MET A 84 -2.76 4.70 4.76
CA MET A 84 -1.91 4.16 3.70
C MET A 84 -1.32 5.28 2.83
N CYS A 85 -2.16 6.19 2.34
CA CYS A 85 -1.71 7.33 1.52
C CYS A 85 -0.76 8.26 2.29
N ASN A 86 -1.05 8.54 3.57
CA ASN A 86 -0.16 9.33 4.42
C ASN A 86 1.20 8.67 4.61
N TRP A 87 1.22 7.35 4.85
CA TRP A 87 2.45 6.58 4.98
C TRP A 87 3.25 6.59 3.68
N TYR A 88 2.61 6.32 2.54
CA TYR A 88 3.29 6.28 1.25
C TYR A 88 3.94 7.63 0.89
N CYS A 89 3.23 8.74 1.10
CA CYS A 89 3.77 10.08 0.88
C CYS A 89 4.96 10.40 1.78
N LYS A 90 5.00 9.88 3.02
CA LYS A 90 6.12 10.10 3.94
C LYS A 90 7.34 9.24 3.59
N SER A 91 7.13 8.08 2.97
CA SER A 91 8.20 7.15 2.62
C SER A 91 9.04 7.57 1.41
N ASN A 92 8.70 8.66 0.72
CA ASN A 92 9.42 9.20 -0.45
C ASN A 92 9.68 8.16 -1.57
N TYR A 93 8.78 7.19 -1.71
CA TYR A 93 8.85 6.19 -2.77
C TYR A 93 8.43 6.79 -4.12
N LYS A 94 9.03 6.26 -5.20
CA LYS A 94 8.64 6.54 -6.60
C LYS A 94 7.94 5.33 -7.22
N PRO A 95 6.86 5.50 -8.00
CA PRO A 95 6.29 6.77 -8.42
C PRO A 95 5.50 7.45 -7.31
N THR A 96 5.52 8.78 -7.30
CA THR A 96 4.64 9.56 -6.41
C THR A 96 3.20 9.49 -6.90
N PHE A 97 2.22 9.76 -6.03
CA PHE A 97 0.81 9.83 -6.45
C PHE A 97 0.55 10.83 -7.58
N ARG A 98 1.31 11.92 -7.67
CA ARG A 98 1.21 12.85 -8.82
C ARG A 98 1.69 12.23 -10.12
N GLN A 99 2.73 11.40 -10.06
CA GLN A 99 3.27 10.71 -11.24
C GLN A 99 2.33 9.60 -11.74
N LEU A 100 1.54 8.99 -10.85
CA LEU A 100 0.53 8.01 -11.23
C LEU A 100 -0.60 8.60 -12.09
N CYS A 101 -0.96 9.85 -11.84
CA CYS A 101 -2.11 10.52 -12.47
C CYS A 101 -1.74 11.32 -13.73
N GLN A 102 -0.45 11.33 -14.12
CA GLN A 102 0.05 11.94 -15.36
C GLN A 102 -0.06 10.95 -16.52
#